data_AF-A0A378AET2-F1
#
_entry.id   AF-A0A378AET2-F1
#
_cell.length_a   1.000
_cell.length_b   1.000
_cell.length_c   1.000
_cell.angle_alpha   90.00
_cell.angle_beta   90.00
_cell.angle_gamma   90.00
#
_symmetry.space_group_name_H-M   'P 1'
#
loop_
_entity.id
_entity.type
_entity.pdbx_description
1 polymer ?
#
loop_
_entity_poly.entity_id
_entity_poly.type
_entity_poly.pdbx_seq_one_letter_code
_entity_poly.pdbx_strand_id
1 'polypeptide(L)'
;MITCPYHAWAFKLDGNLAHARNCENVANFDSEKATLVPVRLEEYAGFVFINMNPEAESVETQLPGLQDKVLEACPDVHDLKLAARFTTLTPANWKNIVDNYLECYHCGPAHPGFSDSVQVDRYWHTHARQMDAAVWLRQTVRAVV
;
A
#
# COMPACT_ATOMS: atom_id res chain seq x y z
N MET A 1 -3.38 19.42 14.43
CA MET A 1 -3.07 18.84 15.76
C MET A 1 -3.92 17.60 15.92
N ILE A 2 -3.34 16.51 16.42
CA ILE A 2 -4.01 15.24 16.69
C ILE A 2 -4.16 15.15 18.21
N THR A 3 -5.36 14.88 18.72
CA THR A 3 -5.61 14.80 20.17
C THR A 3 -6.08 13.40 20.51
N CYS A 4 -5.35 12.71 21.38
CA CYS A 4 -5.72 11.39 21.87
C CYS A 4 -7.04 11.47 22.66
N PRO A 5 -8.08 10.69 22.31
CA PRO A 5 -9.39 10.79 22.93
C PRO A 5 -9.42 10.29 24.39
N TYR A 6 -8.39 9.56 24.84
CA TYR A 6 -8.37 9.01 26.18
C TYR A 6 -7.97 10.04 27.24
N HIS A 7 -6.78 10.64 27.09
CA HIS A 7 -6.21 11.57 28.09
C HIS A 7 -5.88 12.95 27.53
N ALA A 8 -6.28 13.23 26.29
CA ALA A 8 -6.03 14.48 25.60
C ALA A 8 -4.54 14.84 25.45
N TRP A 9 -3.66 13.84 25.31
CA TRP A 9 -2.32 14.09 24.78
C TRP A 9 -2.45 14.63 23.37
N ALA A 10 -1.73 15.72 23.10
CA ALA A 10 -1.81 16.42 21.83
C ALA A 10 -0.49 16.30 21.08
N PHE A 11 -0.58 15.97 19.80
CA PHE A 11 0.54 15.79 18.90
C PHE A 11 0.42 16.78 17.73
N LYS A 12 1.55 17.32 17.33
CA LYS A 12 1.68 18.06 16.07
C LYS A 12 1.49 17.09 14.90
N LEU A 13 1.28 17.62 13.69
CA LEU A 13 1.08 16.80 12.49
C LEU A 13 2.37 16.09 12.01
N ASP A 14 3.53 16.54 12.50
CA ASP A 14 4.83 15.87 12.31
C ASP A 14 5.07 14.73 13.34
N GLY A 15 4.08 14.44 14.20
CA GLY A 15 4.15 13.39 15.21
C GLY A 15 4.77 13.80 16.55
N ASN A 16 5.36 15.00 16.64
CA ASN A 16 5.97 15.47 17.88
C ASN A 16 4.90 15.73 18.96
N LEU A 17 5.21 15.37 20.21
CA LEU A 17 4.34 15.67 21.34
C LEU A 17 4.26 17.19 21.55
N ALA A 18 3.06 17.75 21.43
CA ALA A 18 2.80 19.15 21.71
C ALA A 18 2.50 19.38 23.20
N HIS A 19 1.69 18.50 23.80
CA HIS A 19 1.29 18.59 25.19
C HIS A 19 0.85 17.25 25.76
N ALA A 20 1.26 16.94 26.98
CA ALA A 20 0.73 15.87 27.81
C ALA A 20 0.31 16.47 29.16
N ARG A 21 -0.94 16.28 29.56
CA ARG A 21 -1.45 16.84 30.83
C ARG A 21 -0.63 16.30 32.01
N ASN A 22 -0.27 17.19 32.95
CA ASN A 22 0.42 16.86 34.19
C ASN A 22 1.83 16.24 34.00
N CYS A 23 2.43 16.35 32.81
CA CYS A 23 3.73 15.73 32.52
C CYS A 23 4.87 16.32 33.35
N GLU A 24 4.77 17.60 33.73
CA GLU A 24 5.70 18.30 34.62
C GLU A 24 5.80 17.68 36.01
N ASN A 25 4.76 16.95 36.44
CA ASN A 25 4.70 16.26 37.73
C ASN A 25 5.04 14.76 37.62
N VAL A 26 5.47 14.30 36.44
CA VAL A 26 5.94 12.93 36.22
C VAL A 26 7.47 12.94 36.23
N ALA A 27 8.06 12.26 37.22
CA ALA A 27 9.52 12.18 37.35
C ALA A 27 10.15 11.60 36.08
N ASN A 28 11.18 12.27 35.56
CA ASN A 28 11.92 11.90 34.35
C ASN A 28 11.05 11.76 33.09
N PHE A 29 9.96 12.53 32.98
CA PHE A 29 9.18 12.57 31.74
C PHE A 29 10.02 13.15 30.59
N ASP A 30 10.12 12.40 29.50
CA ASP A 30 10.88 12.77 28.31
C ASP A 30 9.90 12.93 27.13
N SER A 31 9.59 14.18 26.79
CA SER A 31 8.68 14.51 25.69
C SER A 31 9.21 14.09 24.33
N GLU A 32 10.54 14.02 24.15
CA GLU A 32 11.15 13.64 22.88
C GLU A 32 10.99 12.14 22.60
N LYS A 33 10.83 11.33 23.66
CA LYS A 33 10.53 9.89 23.57
C LYS A 33 9.04 9.57 23.57
N ALA A 34 8.18 10.57 23.79
CA ALA A 34 6.74 10.42 23.90
C ALA A 34 6.00 10.89 22.63
N THR A 35 6.61 10.69 21.46
CA THR A 35 6.10 11.08 20.14
C THR A 35 5.29 9.95 19.48
N LEU A 36 4.58 10.27 18.39
CA LEU A 36 3.99 9.23 17.55
C LEU A 36 5.10 8.42 16.86
N VAL A 37 4.96 7.09 16.82
CA VAL A 37 5.90 6.21 16.12
C VAL A 37 5.75 6.46 14.61
N PRO A 38 6.83 6.85 13.91
CA PRO A 38 6.76 7.14 12.48
C PRO A 38 6.68 5.86 11.64
N VAL A 39 6.15 5.99 10.43
CA VAL A 39 6.26 5.00 9.35
C VAL A 39 6.95 5.67 8.15
N ARG A 40 7.71 4.91 7.37
CA ARG A 40 8.30 5.44 6.14
C ARG A 40 7.19 5.69 5.13
N LEU A 41 7.20 6.85 4.48
CA LEU A 41 6.24 7.23 3.45
C LEU A 41 6.99 7.69 2.20
N GLU A 42 6.49 7.29 1.04
CA GLU A 42 7.00 7.72 -0.26
C GLU A 42 5.82 8.01 -1.20
N GLU A 43 5.84 9.19 -1.83
CA GLU A 43 4.97 9.51 -2.96
C GLU A 43 5.66 9.04 -4.24
N TYR A 44 5.01 8.14 -4.99
CA TYR A 44 5.60 7.52 -6.17
C TYR A 44 4.51 7.19 -7.20
N ALA A 45 4.74 7.51 -8.48
CA ALA A 45 3.80 7.26 -9.58
C ALA A 45 2.36 7.81 -9.37
N GLY A 46 2.20 8.89 -8.61
CA GLY A 46 0.89 9.47 -8.28
C GLY A 46 0.14 8.79 -7.12
N PHE A 47 0.79 7.86 -6.42
CA PHE A 47 0.24 7.15 -5.25
C PHE A 47 1.12 7.36 -4.01
N VAL A 48 0.57 7.04 -2.83
CA VAL A 48 1.29 7.08 -1.55
C VAL A 48 1.56 5.65 -1.09
N PHE A 49 2.82 5.34 -0.83
CA PHE A 49 3.28 4.05 -0.28
C PHE A 49 3.80 4.24 1.14
N ILE A 50 3.56 3.25 2.00
CA ILE A 50 4.14 3.20 3.34
C ILE A 50 5.01 1.95 3.52
N ASN A 51 6.01 2.02 4.40
CA ASN A 51 6.81 0.89 4.81
C ASN A 51 7.04 0.91 6.33
N MET A 52 6.84 -0.23 6.99
CA MET A 52 7.07 -0.37 8.44
C MET A 52 8.56 -0.53 8.78
N ASN A 53 9.38 -0.95 7.80
CA ASN A 53 10.83 -0.97 7.95
C ASN A 53 11.42 0.43 7.65
N PRO A 54 12.01 1.13 8.65
CA PRO A 54 12.58 2.46 8.44
C PRO A 54 13.76 2.44 7.45
N GLU A 55 14.49 1.32 7.40
CA GLU A 55 15.63 1.07 6.51
C GLU A 55 15.23 0.45 5.17
N ALA A 56 13.94 0.52 4.81
CA ALA A 56 13.50 0.05 3.51
C ALA A 56 14.13 0.86 2.37
N GLU A 57 14.40 0.19 1.26
CA GLU A 57 14.75 0.83 0.00
C GLU A 57 13.54 1.59 -0.57
N SER A 58 13.78 2.43 -1.58
CA SER A 58 12.70 3.20 -2.23
C SER A 58 11.71 2.30 -2.99
N VAL A 59 10.55 2.87 -3.34
CA VAL A 59 9.55 2.18 -4.16
C VAL A 59 10.13 1.82 -5.53
N GLU A 60 10.94 2.70 -6.12
CA GLU A 60 11.66 2.43 -7.39
C GLU A 60 12.54 1.17 -7.29
N THR A 61 13.30 0.99 -6.20
CA THR A 61 14.14 -0.20 -6.05
C THR A 61 13.30 -1.47 -5.93
N GLN A 62 12.14 -1.38 -5.28
CA GLN A 62 11.23 -2.52 -5.15
C GLN A 62 10.48 -2.83 -6.45
N LEU A 63 10.12 -1.80 -7.22
CA LEU A 63 9.29 -1.85 -8.43
C LEU A 63 9.95 -1.04 -9.57
N PRO A 64 11.08 -1.50 -10.14
CA PRO A 64 11.84 -0.72 -11.09
C PRO A 64 11.03 -0.37 -12.36
N GLY A 65 11.01 0.91 -12.72
CA GLY A 65 10.32 1.41 -13.92
C GLY A 65 8.78 1.45 -13.81
N LEU A 66 8.20 1.23 -12.64
CA LEU A 66 6.76 1.28 -12.46
C LEU A 66 6.19 2.67 -12.78
N GLN A 67 6.85 3.74 -12.34
CA GLN A 67 6.39 5.11 -12.59
C GLN A 67 6.27 5.39 -14.09
N ASP A 68 7.29 5.01 -14.87
CA ASP A 68 7.28 5.21 -16.32
C ASP A 68 6.11 4.45 -16.97
N LYS A 69 5.86 3.21 -16.53
CA LYS A 69 4.74 2.39 -17.00
C LYS A 69 3.38 2.99 -16.64
N VAL A 70 3.23 3.56 -15.45
CA VAL A 70 2.00 4.22 -15.02
C VAL A 70 1.76 5.49 -15.84
N LEU A 71 2.78 6.33 -16.02
CA LEU A 71 2.65 7.57 -16.80
C LEU A 71 2.43 7.32 -18.29
N GLU A 72 2.99 6.24 -18.85
CA GLU A 72 2.72 5.79 -20.22
C GLU A 72 1.24 5.40 -20.39
N ALA A 73 0.68 4.67 -19.43
CA ALA A 73 -0.70 4.18 -19.48
C ALA A 73 -1.74 5.24 -19.07
N CYS A 74 -1.39 6.16 -18.18
CA CYS A 74 -2.25 7.20 -17.65
C CYS A 74 -1.44 8.49 -17.40
N PRO A 75 -1.26 9.32 -18.44
CA PRO A 75 -0.48 10.57 -18.33
C PRO A 75 -1.01 11.54 -17.27
N ASP A 76 -2.33 11.54 -17.06
CA ASP A 76 -3.02 12.43 -16.12
C ASP A 76 -3.21 11.82 -14.73
N VAL A 77 -2.40 10.81 -14.34
CA VAL A 77 -2.54 10.08 -13.06
C VAL A 77 -2.58 11.02 -11.84
N HIS A 78 -1.85 12.14 -11.90
CA HIS A 78 -1.78 13.13 -10.83
C HIS A 78 -3.06 13.98 -10.67
N ASP A 79 -3.91 14.04 -11.69
CA ASP A 79 -5.18 14.80 -11.66
C ASP A 79 -6.38 13.94 -11.25
N LEU A 80 -6.17 12.62 -11.08
CA LEU A 80 -7.22 11.69 -10.67
C LEU A 80 -7.77 12.03 -9.29
N LYS A 81 -9.09 11.86 -9.15
CA LYS A 81 -9.82 12.05 -7.88
C LYS A 81 -10.61 10.79 -7.56
N LEU A 82 -10.65 10.43 -6.28
CA LEU A 82 -11.43 9.28 -5.81
C LEU A 82 -12.93 9.52 -6.06
N ALA A 83 -13.50 8.79 -7.02
CA ALA A 83 -14.92 8.86 -7.33
C ALA A 83 -15.77 7.89 -6.48
N ALA A 84 -15.27 6.68 -6.25
CA ALA A 84 -15.95 5.64 -5.47
C ALA A 84 -14.94 4.71 -4.79
N ARG A 85 -15.33 4.10 -3.66
CA ARG A 85 -14.57 3.08 -2.95
C ARG A 85 -15.49 1.94 -2.52
N PHE A 86 -15.11 0.71 -2.86
CA PHE A 86 -15.76 -0.49 -2.38
C PHE A 86 -14.84 -1.20 -1.38
N THR A 87 -15.37 -1.55 -0.21
CA THR A 87 -14.62 -2.23 0.84
C THR A 87 -15.34 -3.52 1.21
N THR A 88 -14.65 -4.65 1.05
CA THR A 88 -15.21 -5.99 1.27
C THR A 88 -14.30 -6.81 2.18
N LEU A 89 -14.89 -7.50 3.15
CA LEU A 89 -14.20 -8.56 3.89
C LEU A 89 -14.32 -9.86 3.10
N THR A 90 -13.31 -10.13 2.27
CA THR A 90 -13.30 -11.30 1.40
C THR A 90 -12.79 -12.52 2.17
N PRO A 91 -13.56 -13.62 2.29
CA PRO A 91 -13.15 -14.84 3.00
C PRO A 91 -12.19 -15.69 2.16
N ALA A 92 -11.09 -15.09 1.72
CA ALA A 92 -10.03 -15.72 0.93
C ALA A 92 -8.66 -15.23 1.39
N ASN A 93 -7.62 -16.04 1.16
CA ASN A 93 -6.26 -15.56 1.33
C ASN A 93 -5.95 -14.49 0.26
N TRP A 94 -5.23 -13.43 0.63
CA TRP A 94 -4.88 -12.34 -0.30
C TRP A 94 -4.13 -12.83 -1.55
N LYS A 95 -3.34 -13.91 -1.43
CA LYS A 95 -2.63 -14.51 -2.57
C LYS A 95 -3.59 -15.04 -3.63
N ASN A 96 -4.72 -15.63 -3.22
CA ASN A 96 -5.72 -16.14 -4.14
C ASN A 96 -6.37 -15.00 -4.94
N ILE A 97 -6.49 -13.80 -4.35
CA ILE A 97 -7.02 -12.61 -5.04
C ILE A 97 -6.03 -12.14 -6.10
N VAL A 98 -4.73 -12.16 -5.78
CA VAL A 98 -3.67 -11.84 -6.74
C VAL A 98 -3.62 -12.90 -7.86
N ASP A 99 -3.64 -14.18 -7.53
CA ASP A 99 -3.67 -15.27 -8.52
C ASP A 99 -4.84 -15.11 -9.50
N ASN A 100 -6.03 -14.78 -9.00
CA ASN A 100 -7.21 -14.50 -9.83
C ASN A 100 -7.04 -13.28 -10.73
N TYR A 101 -6.29 -12.25 -10.32
CA TYR A 101 -6.07 -11.06 -11.15
C TYR A 101 -5.02 -11.29 -12.25
N LEU A 102 -4.05 -12.16 -12.01
CA LEU A 102 -2.91 -12.38 -12.90
C LEU A 102 -3.24 -13.24 -14.14
N GLU A 103 -4.47 -13.72 -14.27
CA GLU A 103 -4.94 -14.48 -15.43
C GLU A 103 -6.29 -13.99 -15.95
N CYS A 104 -6.59 -14.33 -17.20
CA CYS A 104 -7.89 -14.11 -17.82
C CYS A 104 -8.48 -15.41 -18.40
N TYR A 105 -7.98 -16.55 -17.92
CA TYR A 105 -8.51 -17.88 -18.23
C TYR A 105 -9.95 -18.03 -17.72
N HIS A 106 -10.28 -17.45 -16.56
CA HIS A 106 -11.65 -17.44 -16.05
C HIS A 106 -12.57 -16.38 -16.69
N CYS A 107 -12.03 -15.42 -17.47
CA CYS A 107 -12.80 -14.27 -17.95
C CYS A 107 -14.02 -14.65 -18.78
N GLY A 108 -13.84 -15.52 -19.79
CA GLY A 108 -14.91 -15.95 -20.69
C GLY A 108 -16.13 -16.52 -19.96
N PRO A 109 -15.97 -17.52 -19.08
CA PRO A 109 -17.10 -18.08 -18.33
C PRO A 109 -17.61 -17.20 -17.18
N ALA A 110 -16.74 -16.44 -16.51
CA ALA A 110 -17.10 -15.74 -15.27
C ALA A 110 -17.56 -14.29 -15.47
N HIS A 111 -17.11 -13.62 -16.53
CA HIS A 111 -17.38 -12.19 -16.78
C HIS A 111 -17.96 -11.96 -18.18
N PRO A 112 -19.23 -12.33 -18.46
CA PRO A 112 -19.82 -12.20 -19.79
C PRO A 112 -19.76 -10.76 -20.32
N GLY A 113 -20.16 -9.78 -19.52
CA GLY A 113 -20.17 -8.37 -19.96
C GLY A 113 -18.77 -7.75 -20.12
N PHE A 114 -17.76 -8.27 -19.43
CA PHE A 114 -16.37 -7.81 -19.61
C PHE A 114 -15.75 -8.45 -20.84
N SER A 115 -16.05 -9.71 -21.10
CA SER A 115 -15.45 -10.49 -22.20
C SER A 115 -15.82 -9.96 -23.58
N ASP A 116 -16.92 -9.21 -23.71
CA ASP A 116 -17.25 -8.48 -24.95
C ASP A 116 -16.35 -7.25 -25.19
N SER A 117 -15.76 -6.68 -24.14
CA SER A 117 -14.93 -5.47 -24.20
C SER A 117 -13.43 -5.76 -24.43
N VAL A 118 -13.01 -7.02 -24.25
CA VAL A 118 -11.61 -7.45 -24.37
C VAL A 118 -11.51 -8.69 -25.26
N GLN A 119 -10.42 -8.83 -26.01
CA GLN A 119 -10.22 -9.98 -26.92
C GLN A 119 -9.76 -11.22 -26.14
N VAL A 120 -10.64 -11.78 -25.29
CA VAL A 120 -10.34 -12.97 -24.45
C VAL A 120 -10.00 -14.19 -25.32
N ASP A 121 -10.55 -14.27 -26.53
CA ASP A 121 -10.26 -15.32 -27.52
C ASP A 121 -8.80 -15.31 -28.02
N ARG A 122 -8.10 -14.19 -27.85
CA ARG A 122 -6.69 -13.99 -28.22
C ARG A 122 -5.75 -13.99 -27.01
N TYR A 123 -6.27 -14.27 -25.82
CA TYR A 123 -5.47 -14.41 -24.62
C TYR A 123 -4.52 -15.61 -24.73
N TRP A 124 -3.24 -15.37 -24.53
CA TRP A 124 -2.22 -16.40 -24.37
C TRP A 124 -1.35 -16.04 -23.17
N HIS A 125 -0.89 -17.06 -22.45
CA HIS A 125 0.03 -16.89 -21.33
C HIS A 125 1.33 -17.62 -21.65
N THR A 126 2.46 -16.97 -21.43
CA THR A 126 3.75 -17.64 -21.36
C THR A 126 3.90 -18.20 -19.96
N HIS A 127 4.17 -19.50 -19.84
CA HIS A 127 4.77 -20.05 -18.63
C HIS A 127 6.19 -19.52 -18.53
N ALA A 128 6.36 -18.25 -18.14
CA ALA A 128 7.63 -17.81 -17.59
C ALA A 128 7.90 -18.71 -16.38
N ARG A 129 9.13 -19.26 -16.27
CA ARG A 129 9.56 -19.93 -15.03
C ARG A 129 9.08 -19.07 -13.88
N GLN A 130 8.32 -19.67 -12.96
CA GLN A 130 7.80 -19.03 -11.75
C GLN A 130 8.75 -17.92 -11.33
N MET A 131 8.23 -16.69 -11.15
CA MET A 131 8.95 -15.72 -10.31
C MET A 131 9.38 -16.49 -9.08
N ASP A 132 10.69 -16.59 -8.89
CA ASP A 132 11.30 -17.47 -7.89
C ASP A 132 10.50 -17.30 -6.59
N ALA A 133 10.05 -18.41 -5.99
CA ALA A 133 9.30 -18.37 -4.74
C ALA A 133 10.04 -17.53 -3.67
N ALA A 134 11.37 -17.41 -3.79
CA ALA A 134 12.20 -16.53 -2.99
C ALA A 134 11.90 -15.01 -3.17
N VAL A 135 11.49 -14.55 -4.35
CA VAL A 135 11.09 -13.14 -4.59
C VAL A 135 9.74 -12.86 -3.91
N TRP A 136 8.78 -13.79 -4.05
CA TRP A 136 7.48 -13.72 -3.37
C TRP A 136 7.61 -13.76 -1.84
N LEU A 137 8.43 -14.66 -1.30
CA LEU A 137 8.68 -14.76 0.15
C LEU A 137 9.39 -13.52 0.71
N ARG A 138 10.36 -12.93 -0.03
CA ARG A 138 11.08 -11.73 0.43
C ARG A 138 10.19 -10.48 0.49
N GLN A 139 9.26 -10.32 -0.46
CA GLN A 139 8.30 -9.20 -0.43
C GLN A 139 7.20 -9.39 0.62
N THR A 140 6.75 -10.64 0.83
CA THR A 140 5.67 -10.94 1.80
C THR A 140 6.11 -10.81 3.26
N VAL A 141 7.35 -11.23 3.59
CA VAL A 141 7.83 -11.15 4.99
C VAL A 141 8.09 -9.70 5.44
N ARG A 142 8.33 -8.77 4.51
CA ARG A 142 8.51 -7.34 4.84
C ARG A 142 7.21 -6.54 4.96
N ALA A 143 6.08 -7.05 4.45
CA ALA A 143 4.80 -6.33 4.45
C ALA A 143 3.84 -6.79 5.56
N VAL A 144 4.14 -7.89 6.25
CA VAL A 144 3.23 -8.52 7.26
C VAL A 144 3.85 -8.56 8.66
N VAL A 145 5.01 -7.93 8.88
CA VAL A 145 5.60 -7.74 10.21
C VAL A 145 5.83 -6.26 10.48
#